data_AF-A0AAW0CMP2-F1
#
_entry.id   AF-A0AAW0CMP2-F1
#
_cell.length_a   1.000
_cell.length_b   1.000
_cell.length_c   1.000
_cell.angle_alpha   90.00
_cell.angle_beta   90.00
_cell.angle_gamma   90.00
#
_symmetry.space_group_name_H-M   'P 1'
#
loop_
_entity.id
_entity.type
_entity.pdbx_description
1 polymer ?
#
loop_
_entity_poly.entity_id
_entity_poly.type
_entity_poly.pdbx_seq_one_letter_code
_entity_poly.pdbx_strand_id
1 'polypeptide(L)'
;MQYETVTLGSPLYNRNIIRSVFINRICRSLALFGYNFRNNQVRQAIFYTLTSLRYCNPPPPPSAPWTWYAYAEDWNAIARLARNSIRATSMDEMIHLLHTSKLCGTPPNFPSVRYIVYTRLDELPTLLRAEKPAPPKPVTLPASVDNEADIVEPAENRAEDHLIDDAAPAVPTDSADDNPHVMSAEEKEQEERILARIPEIYRKNHARTQAARTRTEERRDDYFLSCREAARSCNLPGGVYLKMMLGPLPHVLMTLQALYDLTQEFKRKTKDWMKGELSHEQLDMLDQQLTQTNSAIKSITALQKNLGSKSPIHSEQRDSLLKKYVGETRVLIAEGLPFALPEDVHREFNIGWKGIVKPKAPKKPAKSEERPTLNTSDLDELDFE
;
A
#
# COMPACT_ATOMS: atom_id res chain seq x y z
N MET A 1 5.20 -44.27 -1.41
CA MET A 1 5.50 -42.82 -1.46
C MET A 1 4.50 -42.12 -0.57
N GLN A 2 4.93 -41.71 0.62
CA GLN A 2 4.09 -40.96 1.56
C GLN A 2 4.12 -39.49 1.15
N TYR A 3 2.95 -38.91 0.90
CA TYR A 3 2.81 -37.47 0.75
C TYR A 3 2.72 -36.86 2.14
N GLU A 4 3.80 -36.23 2.59
CA GLU A 4 3.76 -35.36 3.76
C GLU A 4 2.95 -34.10 3.41
N THR A 5 1.79 -33.97 4.03
CA THR A 5 1.04 -32.72 4.10
C THR A 5 1.84 -31.70 4.91
N VAL A 6 2.55 -30.82 4.20
CA VAL A 6 3.25 -29.66 4.79
C VAL A 6 2.23 -28.75 5.47
N THR A 7 2.32 -28.68 6.79
CA THR A 7 1.52 -27.81 7.65
C THR A 7 1.81 -26.33 7.35
N LEU A 8 0.75 -25.61 6.95
CA LEU A 8 0.66 -24.19 6.61
C LEU A 8 0.86 -23.24 7.82
N GLY A 9 1.98 -23.36 8.52
CA GLY A 9 2.18 -22.71 9.83
C GLY A 9 3.44 -21.85 10.02
N SER A 10 4.29 -21.64 9.01
CA SER A 10 5.56 -20.92 9.24
C SER A 10 5.41 -19.38 9.16
N PRO A 11 5.98 -18.61 10.12
CA PRO A 11 5.95 -17.15 10.09
C PRO A 11 6.72 -16.53 8.90
N LEU A 12 7.60 -17.30 8.27
CA LEU A 12 8.30 -16.92 7.03
C LEU A 12 7.37 -16.98 5.81
N TYR A 13 6.48 -17.98 5.76
CA TYR A 13 5.48 -18.13 4.69
C TYR A 13 4.50 -16.93 4.67
N ASN A 14 4.02 -16.52 5.85
CA ASN A 14 3.16 -15.35 5.99
C ASN A 14 3.83 -14.03 5.56
N ARG A 15 5.14 -13.87 5.82
CA ARG A 15 5.88 -12.66 5.38
C ARG A 15 6.01 -12.60 3.86
N ASN A 16 6.23 -13.75 3.22
CA ASN A 16 6.35 -13.86 1.77
C ASN A 16 5.01 -13.63 1.07
N ILE A 17 3.90 -14.10 1.63
CA ILE A 17 2.54 -13.81 1.12
C ILE A 17 2.26 -12.31 1.15
N ILE A 18 2.46 -11.66 2.30
CA ILE A 18 2.20 -10.22 2.44
C ILE A 18 3.03 -9.43 1.42
N ARG A 19 4.33 -9.74 1.31
CA ARG A 19 5.21 -9.11 0.32
C ARG A 19 4.72 -9.35 -1.12
N SER A 20 4.32 -10.58 -1.44
CA SER A 20 3.80 -10.95 -2.76
C SER A 20 2.53 -10.18 -3.12
N VAL A 21 1.61 -10.00 -2.17
CA VAL A 21 0.39 -9.19 -2.35
C VAL A 21 0.74 -7.73 -2.66
N PHE A 22 1.67 -7.13 -1.91
CA PHE A 22 2.10 -5.76 -2.17
C PHE A 22 2.79 -5.59 -3.52
N ILE A 23 3.68 -6.52 -3.90
CA ILE A 23 4.32 -6.49 -5.23
C ILE A 23 3.27 -6.58 -6.33
N ASN A 24 2.31 -7.50 -6.21
CA ASN A 24 1.22 -7.63 -7.17
C ASN A 24 0.39 -6.34 -7.31
N ARG A 25 0.08 -5.68 -6.19
CA ARG A 25 -0.62 -4.39 -6.20
C ARG A 25 0.18 -3.29 -6.90
N ILE A 26 1.49 -3.22 -6.66
CA ILE A 26 2.37 -2.26 -7.33
C ILE A 26 2.41 -2.56 -8.83
N CYS A 27 2.60 -3.82 -9.23
CA CYS A 27 2.63 -4.23 -10.64
C CYS A 27 1.33 -3.85 -11.35
N ARG A 28 0.19 -4.17 -10.73
CA ARG A 28 -1.14 -3.83 -11.24
C ARG A 28 -1.33 -2.32 -11.35
N SER A 29 -0.91 -1.54 -10.36
CA SER A 29 -1.05 -0.08 -10.37
C SER A 29 -0.23 0.56 -11.49
N LEU A 30 1.01 0.10 -11.69
CA LEU A 30 1.86 0.56 -12.79
C LEU A 30 1.27 0.15 -14.15
N ALA A 31 0.81 -1.09 -14.30
CA ALA A 31 0.19 -1.56 -15.52
C ALA A 31 -1.08 -0.76 -15.86
N LEU A 32 -1.95 -0.49 -14.88
CA LEU A 32 -3.14 0.35 -15.06
C LEU A 32 -2.76 1.80 -15.40
N PHE A 33 -1.71 2.35 -14.79
CA PHE A 33 -1.22 3.68 -15.13
C PHE A 33 -0.79 3.77 -16.60
N GLY A 34 0.02 2.83 -17.10
CA GLY A 34 0.40 2.79 -18.52
C GLY A 34 -0.75 2.39 -19.46
N TYR A 35 -1.76 1.67 -18.95
CA TYR A 35 -2.96 1.34 -19.72
C TYR A 35 -3.76 2.61 -20.03
N ASN A 36 -3.97 3.45 -19.02
CA ASN A 36 -4.66 4.73 -19.14
C ASN A 36 -3.81 5.80 -19.85
N PHE A 37 -2.49 5.80 -19.65
CA PHE A 37 -1.58 6.78 -20.26
C PHE A 37 -1.03 6.25 -21.58
N ARG A 38 -1.61 6.70 -22.72
CA ARG A 38 -1.25 6.26 -24.09
C ARG A 38 0.11 6.77 -24.60
N ASN A 39 1.11 6.84 -23.74
CA ASN A 39 2.47 7.25 -24.09
C ASN A 39 3.39 6.03 -24.18
N ASN A 40 3.98 5.80 -25.35
CA ASN A 40 4.84 4.64 -25.60
C ASN A 40 6.11 4.62 -24.75
N GLN A 41 6.72 5.78 -24.47
CA GLN A 41 7.92 5.84 -23.61
C GLN A 41 7.59 5.42 -22.18
N VAL A 42 6.45 5.87 -21.63
CA VAL A 42 6.00 5.48 -20.29
C VAL A 42 5.64 3.99 -20.25
N ARG A 43 4.92 3.48 -21.26
CA ARG A 43 4.59 2.05 -21.36
C ARG A 43 5.85 1.18 -21.43
N GLN A 44 6.83 1.59 -22.21
CA GLN A 44 8.11 0.88 -22.34
C GLN A 44 8.90 0.93 -21.03
N ALA A 45 8.94 2.07 -20.34
CA ALA A 45 9.56 2.19 -19.01
C ALA A 45 8.88 1.28 -17.97
N ILE A 46 7.55 1.22 -17.96
CA ILE A 46 6.79 0.32 -17.09
C ILE A 46 7.08 -1.14 -17.44
N PHE A 47 7.07 -1.49 -18.73
CA PHE A 47 7.38 -2.83 -19.21
C PHE A 47 8.76 -3.30 -18.72
N TYR A 48 9.81 -2.49 -18.92
CA TYR A 48 11.16 -2.82 -18.43
C TYR A 48 11.22 -2.90 -16.90
N THR A 49 10.52 -2.02 -16.20
CA THR A 49 10.46 -2.05 -14.73
C THR A 49 9.83 -3.36 -14.22
N LEU A 50 8.70 -3.77 -14.80
CA LEU A 50 8.00 -4.98 -14.37
C LEU A 50 8.76 -6.26 -14.74
N THR A 51 9.31 -6.33 -15.95
CA THR A 51 10.11 -7.48 -16.41
C THR A 51 11.46 -7.61 -15.69
N SER A 52 12.02 -6.51 -15.18
CA SER A 52 13.24 -6.55 -14.35
C SER A 52 13.09 -7.42 -13.09
N LEU A 53 11.86 -7.62 -12.61
CA LEU A 53 11.55 -8.47 -11.46
C LEU A 53 11.93 -9.94 -11.71
N ARG A 54 12.05 -10.37 -12.97
CA ARG A 54 12.55 -11.70 -13.36
C ARG A 54 13.95 -11.96 -12.81
N TYR A 55 14.76 -10.92 -12.66
CA TYR A 55 16.16 -11.02 -12.24
C TYR A 55 16.36 -10.80 -10.73
N CYS A 56 15.28 -10.77 -9.94
CA CYS A 56 15.40 -10.76 -8.48
C CYS A 56 16.06 -12.04 -7.95
N ASN A 57 16.80 -11.93 -6.85
CA ASN A 57 17.35 -13.06 -6.12
C ASN A 57 16.71 -13.14 -4.71
N PRO A 58 15.94 -14.20 -4.39
CA PRO A 58 15.63 -15.34 -5.25
C PRO A 58 14.68 -14.99 -6.42
N PRO A 59 14.68 -15.77 -7.51
CA PRO A 59 13.78 -15.56 -8.64
C PRO A 59 12.31 -15.65 -8.20
N PRO A 60 11.39 -15.05 -8.98
CA PRO A 60 9.96 -15.08 -8.67
C PRO A 60 9.47 -16.52 -8.52
N PRO A 61 8.82 -16.89 -7.40
CA PRO A 61 8.21 -18.21 -7.29
C PRO A 61 7.08 -18.33 -8.33
N PRO A 62 6.95 -19.49 -9.02
CA PRO A 62 5.91 -19.68 -10.04
C PRO A 62 4.49 -19.43 -9.52
N SER A 63 4.25 -19.66 -8.23
CA SER A 63 2.97 -19.47 -7.56
C SER A 63 2.65 -18.02 -7.15
N ALA A 64 3.59 -17.07 -7.30
CA ALA A 64 3.31 -15.69 -6.96
C ALA A 64 2.44 -15.00 -8.03
N PRO A 65 1.35 -14.30 -7.64
CA PRO A 65 0.45 -13.64 -8.59
C PRO A 65 1.14 -12.56 -9.44
N TRP A 66 2.25 -11.99 -8.98
CA TRP A 66 2.98 -10.96 -9.72
C TRP A 66 3.95 -11.55 -10.75
N THR A 67 4.20 -12.86 -10.74
CA THR A 67 5.13 -13.54 -11.66
C THR A 67 4.71 -13.34 -13.10
N TRP A 68 3.41 -13.29 -13.41
CA TRP A 68 2.93 -13.06 -14.77
C TRP A 68 3.37 -11.70 -15.35
N TYR A 69 3.51 -10.67 -14.50
CA TYR A 69 4.05 -9.36 -14.95
C TYR A 69 5.56 -9.43 -15.21
N ALA A 70 6.29 -10.22 -14.44
CA ALA A 70 7.74 -10.37 -14.59
C ALA A 70 8.14 -11.11 -15.87
N TYR A 71 7.28 -12.01 -16.35
CA TYR A 71 7.50 -12.84 -17.53
C TYR A 71 6.68 -12.40 -18.75
N ALA A 72 6.05 -11.22 -18.71
CA ALA A 72 5.34 -10.70 -19.86
C ALA A 72 6.31 -10.42 -21.03
N GLU A 73 5.98 -10.92 -22.22
CA GLU A 73 6.82 -10.79 -23.42
C GLU A 73 6.73 -9.39 -24.05
N ASP A 74 5.56 -8.76 -23.94
CA ASP A 74 5.29 -7.44 -24.50
C ASP A 74 4.33 -6.64 -23.62
N TRP A 75 4.10 -5.39 -24.01
CA TRP A 75 3.13 -4.53 -23.34
C TRP A 75 1.70 -5.08 -23.43
N ASN A 76 1.33 -5.75 -24.54
CA ASN A 76 -0.01 -6.29 -24.72
C ASN A 76 -0.31 -7.39 -23.71
N ALA A 77 0.68 -8.23 -23.37
CA ALA A 77 0.60 -9.22 -22.31
C ALA A 77 0.35 -8.55 -20.96
N ILE A 78 1.08 -7.48 -20.62
CA ILE A 78 0.86 -6.69 -19.39
C ILE A 78 -0.56 -6.09 -19.37
N ALA A 79 -1.02 -5.52 -20.49
CA ALA A 79 -2.34 -4.94 -20.61
C ALA A 79 -3.47 -5.99 -20.46
N ARG A 80 -3.28 -7.21 -20.99
CA ARG A 80 -4.20 -8.34 -20.80
C ARG A 80 -4.22 -8.77 -19.33
N LEU A 81 -3.05 -8.88 -18.69
CA LEU A 81 -2.93 -9.24 -17.27
C LEU A 81 -3.62 -8.21 -16.38
N ALA A 82 -3.42 -6.92 -16.62
CA ALA A 82 -4.07 -5.85 -15.88
C ALA A 82 -5.60 -5.96 -15.95
N ARG A 83 -6.16 -6.18 -17.15
CA ARG A 83 -7.60 -6.41 -17.36
C ARG A 83 -8.13 -7.63 -16.60
N ASN A 84 -7.37 -8.72 -16.61
CA ASN A 84 -7.78 -9.98 -15.98
C ASN A 84 -7.50 -10.05 -14.47
N SER A 85 -6.68 -9.13 -13.95
CA SER A 85 -6.20 -9.16 -12.55
C SER A 85 -7.29 -9.04 -11.49
N ILE A 86 -8.51 -8.68 -11.88
CA ILE A 86 -9.66 -8.41 -11.00
C ILE A 86 -10.67 -9.55 -11.01
N ARG A 87 -10.54 -10.52 -11.92
CA ARG A 87 -11.50 -11.62 -12.08
C ARG A 87 -11.69 -12.46 -10.81
N ALA A 88 -10.68 -12.53 -9.93
CA ALA A 88 -10.69 -13.39 -8.75
C ALA A 88 -10.72 -12.66 -7.40
N THR A 89 -10.78 -11.32 -7.38
CA THR A 89 -10.64 -10.55 -6.13
C THR A 89 -11.88 -9.74 -5.81
N SER A 90 -12.49 -9.98 -4.65
CA SER A 90 -13.64 -9.22 -4.15
C SER A 90 -13.29 -7.80 -3.66
N MET A 91 -12.01 -7.48 -3.47
CA MET A 91 -11.61 -6.24 -2.80
C MET A 91 -11.43 -5.03 -3.71
N ASP A 92 -11.13 -5.21 -5.00
CA ASP A 92 -10.84 -4.10 -5.91
C ASP A 92 -11.64 -4.23 -7.21
N GLU A 93 -12.64 -3.37 -7.42
CA GLU A 93 -13.43 -3.32 -8.66
C GLU A 93 -12.67 -2.58 -9.78
N MET A 94 -12.76 -3.06 -11.03
CA MET A 94 -12.30 -2.27 -12.17
C MET A 94 -13.42 -1.34 -12.60
N ILE A 95 -13.13 -0.05 -12.76
CA ILE A 95 -14.10 0.90 -13.29
C ILE A 95 -13.64 1.34 -14.67
N HIS A 96 -14.50 1.18 -15.66
CA HIS A 96 -14.31 1.72 -17.00
C HIS A 96 -15.28 2.89 -17.19
N LEU A 97 -14.73 4.10 -17.29
CA LEU A 97 -15.48 5.31 -17.59
C LEU A 97 -15.70 5.39 -19.10
N LEU A 98 -16.94 5.27 -19.55
CA LEU A 98 -17.34 5.34 -20.95
C LEU A 98 -18.12 6.62 -21.20
N HIS A 99 -17.69 7.44 -22.16
CA HIS A 99 -18.48 8.60 -22.55
C HIS A 99 -19.64 8.17 -23.46
N THR A 100 -20.80 8.81 -23.35
CA THR A 100 -21.98 8.48 -24.17
C THR A 100 -21.73 8.63 -25.67
N SER A 101 -20.90 9.59 -26.09
CA SER A 101 -20.50 9.73 -27.51
C SER A 101 -19.70 8.54 -28.05
N LYS A 102 -19.09 7.74 -27.16
CA LYS A 102 -18.23 6.59 -27.51
C LYS A 102 -18.96 5.25 -27.47
N LEU A 103 -20.23 5.23 -27.09
CA LEU A 103 -21.05 4.03 -27.07
C LEU A 103 -21.65 3.79 -28.46
N CYS A 104 -20.93 3.04 -29.29
CA CYS A 104 -21.52 2.45 -30.49
C CYS A 104 -22.13 1.09 -30.10
N GLY A 105 -23.32 1.12 -29.48
CA GLY A 105 -24.05 -0.07 -29.05
C GLY A 105 -23.84 -0.47 -27.58
N THR A 106 -24.05 -1.76 -27.27
CA THR A 106 -23.90 -2.29 -25.91
C THR A 106 -22.43 -2.31 -25.49
N PRO A 107 -22.09 -1.80 -24.28
CA PRO A 107 -20.71 -1.81 -23.82
C PRO A 107 -20.15 -3.23 -23.78
N PRO A 108 -18.85 -3.42 -24.07
CA PRO A 108 -18.21 -4.74 -24.01
C PRO A 108 -18.47 -5.38 -22.65
N ASN A 109 -18.93 -6.62 -22.60
CA ASN A 109 -19.19 -7.29 -21.32
C ASN A 109 -17.91 -7.95 -20.79
N PHE A 110 -16.98 -7.14 -20.23
CA PHE A 110 -15.88 -7.71 -19.45
C PHE A 110 -16.34 -8.08 -18.04
N PRO A 111 -16.20 -9.36 -17.62
CA PRO A 111 -16.53 -9.78 -16.26
C PRO A 111 -15.67 -9.03 -15.24
N SER A 112 -16.29 -8.60 -14.14
CA SER A 112 -15.65 -7.86 -13.04
C SER A 112 -15.18 -6.44 -13.40
N VAL A 113 -15.68 -5.87 -14.50
CA VAL A 113 -15.51 -4.45 -14.85
C VAL A 113 -16.86 -3.75 -14.74
N ARG A 114 -16.91 -2.70 -13.92
CA ARG A 114 -18.05 -1.81 -13.80
C ARG A 114 -17.94 -0.71 -14.84
N TYR A 115 -18.91 -0.65 -15.74
CA TYR A 115 -19.03 0.42 -16.71
C TYR A 115 -19.77 1.58 -16.06
N ILE A 116 -19.17 2.76 -16.11
CA ILE A 116 -19.84 4.00 -15.75
C ILE A 116 -19.95 4.81 -17.03
N VAL A 117 -21.18 4.88 -17.53
CA VAL A 117 -21.51 5.69 -18.70
C VAL A 117 -21.77 7.12 -18.24
N TYR A 118 -21.07 8.09 -18.82
CA TYR A 118 -21.18 9.49 -18.49
C TYR A 118 -21.32 10.35 -19.76
N THR A 119 -22.10 11.41 -19.69
CA THR A 119 -22.27 12.48 -20.68
C THR A 119 -21.51 13.75 -20.27
N ARG A 120 -21.30 13.98 -18.98
CA ARG A 120 -20.61 15.18 -18.47
C ARG A 120 -19.69 14.84 -17.30
N LEU A 121 -18.57 15.55 -17.17
CA LEU A 121 -17.58 15.24 -16.12
C LEU A 121 -18.07 15.54 -14.69
N ASP A 122 -19.03 16.45 -14.53
CA ASP A 122 -19.57 16.85 -13.22
C ASP A 122 -20.46 15.80 -12.58
N GLU A 123 -20.96 14.82 -13.34
CA GLU A 123 -21.79 13.74 -12.82
C GLU A 123 -20.94 12.56 -12.30
N LEU A 124 -19.66 12.46 -12.68
CA LEU A 124 -18.77 11.37 -12.30
C LEU A 124 -18.68 11.16 -10.77
N PRO A 125 -18.59 12.20 -9.92
CA PRO A 125 -18.58 12.01 -8.47
C PRO A 125 -19.83 11.29 -7.94
N THR A 126 -20.99 11.56 -8.54
CA THR A 126 -22.26 10.92 -8.19
C THR A 126 -22.31 9.49 -8.73
N LEU A 127 -21.91 9.28 -9.99
CA LEU A 127 -21.90 7.96 -10.63
C LEU A 127 -20.90 6.99 -10.01
N LEU A 128 -19.77 7.49 -9.50
CA LEU A 128 -18.76 6.70 -8.79
C LEU A 128 -19.24 6.31 -7.37
N ARG A 129 -20.11 7.12 -6.75
CA ARG A 129 -20.67 6.85 -5.42
C ARG A 129 -21.91 5.97 -5.45
N ALA A 130 -22.64 5.94 -6.56
CA ALA A 130 -23.77 5.04 -6.71
C ALA A 130 -23.30 3.60 -6.47
N GLU A 131 -23.91 2.88 -5.55
CA GLU A 131 -23.60 1.46 -5.38
C GLU A 131 -24.16 0.68 -6.58
N LYS A 132 -23.52 -0.46 -6.85
CA LYS A 132 -23.77 -1.34 -8.01
C LYS A 132 -25.28 -1.50 -8.24
N PRO A 133 -25.85 -1.02 -9.37
CA PRO A 133 -27.22 -1.38 -9.70
C PRO A 133 -27.30 -2.90 -9.83
N ALA A 134 -28.33 -3.50 -9.22
CA ALA A 134 -28.59 -4.93 -9.30
C ALA A 134 -28.55 -5.39 -10.77
N PRO A 135 -28.09 -6.61 -11.06
CA PRO A 135 -28.09 -7.12 -12.43
C PRO A 135 -29.49 -6.94 -13.03
N PRO A 136 -29.61 -6.42 -14.27
CA PRO A 136 -30.91 -6.20 -14.88
C PRO A 136 -31.66 -7.54 -14.92
N LYS A 137 -32.78 -7.63 -14.20
CA LYS A 137 -33.73 -8.72 -14.40
C LYS A 137 -34.14 -8.67 -15.87
N PRO A 138 -34.19 -9.83 -16.58
CA PRO A 138 -34.72 -9.85 -17.93
C PRO A 138 -36.11 -9.23 -17.91
N VAL A 139 -36.31 -8.21 -18.74
CA VAL A 139 -37.60 -7.58 -18.95
C VAL A 139 -38.47 -8.62 -19.64
N THR A 140 -39.32 -9.29 -18.86
CA THR A 140 -40.43 -10.06 -19.40
C THR A 140 -41.38 -9.04 -20.03
N LEU A 141 -41.42 -9.00 -21.36
CA LEU A 141 -42.45 -8.30 -22.11
C LEU A 141 -43.82 -8.86 -21.70
N PRO A 142 -44.84 -8.02 -21.45
CA PRO A 142 -46.18 -8.51 -21.18
C PRO A 142 -46.76 -9.15 -22.44
N ALA A 143 -47.18 -10.40 -22.30
CA ALA A 143 -47.91 -11.17 -23.28
C ALA A 143 -49.21 -10.46 -23.67
N SER A 144 -49.45 -10.31 -24.98
CA SER A 144 -50.79 -10.11 -25.55
C SER A 144 -51.07 -11.29 -26.49
N VAL A 145 -51.81 -12.20 -25.88
CA VAL A 145 -52.74 -13.24 -26.33
C VAL A 145 -53.31 -13.12 -27.77
N ASP A 146 -53.38 -14.30 -28.40
CA ASP A 146 -54.23 -14.83 -29.50
C ASP A 146 -53.98 -14.49 -30.99
N ASN A 147 -53.50 -15.50 -31.75
CA ASN A 147 -54.39 -16.28 -32.62
C ASN A 147 -53.75 -17.61 -33.14
N GLU A 148 -54.57 -18.66 -33.05
CA GLU A 148 -54.61 -19.97 -33.75
C GLU A 148 -54.27 -19.90 -35.26
N ALA A 149 -53.93 -20.94 -36.03
CA ALA A 149 -53.68 -22.38 -35.87
C ALA A 149 -53.01 -22.85 -37.19
N ASP A 150 -52.24 -23.95 -37.16
CA ASP A 150 -52.41 -25.17 -38.00
C ASP A 150 -51.10 -25.95 -38.26
N ILE A 151 -51.05 -27.15 -37.65
CA ILE A 151 -50.78 -28.50 -38.20
C ILE A 151 -49.55 -28.69 -39.14
N VAL A 152 -48.63 -29.58 -38.73
CA VAL A 152 -48.31 -30.90 -39.35
C VAL A 152 -46.91 -31.35 -38.87
N GLU A 153 -46.88 -32.34 -37.97
CA GLU A 153 -45.79 -33.31 -37.75
C GLU A 153 -45.87 -34.43 -38.83
N PRO A 154 -45.00 -35.48 -38.88
CA PRO A 154 -43.62 -35.66 -38.41
C PRO A 154 -42.76 -36.34 -39.51
N ALA A 155 -41.47 -36.66 -39.24
CA ALA A 155 -40.90 -37.99 -39.53
C ALA A 155 -39.40 -38.08 -39.25
N GLU A 156 -39.06 -39.20 -38.63
CA GLU A 156 -37.75 -39.75 -38.30
C GLU A 156 -36.90 -40.12 -39.53
N ASN A 157 -35.57 -40.12 -39.34
CA ASN A 157 -34.60 -41.18 -39.70
C ASN A 157 -33.19 -40.55 -39.66
N ARG A 158 -32.24 -41.00 -38.86
CA ARG A 158 -31.53 -42.29 -38.75
C ARG A 158 -30.07 -42.05 -39.17
N ALA A 159 -29.19 -42.60 -38.35
CA ALA A 159 -27.73 -42.54 -38.41
C ALA A 159 -27.13 -42.79 -39.79
N GLU A 160 -25.95 -42.21 -40.04
CA GLU A 160 -24.73 -43.01 -40.24
C GLU A 160 -23.46 -42.14 -40.26
N ASP A 161 -22.41 -42.79 -39.76
CA ASP A 161 -21.05 -42.35 -39.50
C ASP A 161 -20.20 -42.61 -40.76
N HIS A 162 -19.45 -41.63 -41.29
CA HIS A 162 -18.32 -41.92 -42.19
C HIS A 162 -17.25 -40.83 -42.24
N LEU A 163 -16.02 -41.34 -42.28
CA LEU A 163 -14.71 -40.70 -42.13
C LEU A 163 -14.26 -39.93 -43.39
N ILE A 164 -13.54 -38.82 -43.15
CA ILE A 164 -12.29 -38.32 -43.77
C ILE A 164 -12.07 -38.67 -45.27
N ASP A 165 -12.02 -37.66 -46.17
CA ASP A 165 -10.76 -37.11 -46.73
C ASP A 165 -10.95 -35.91 -47.68
N ASP A 166 -9.94 -35.05 -47.67
CA ASP A 166 -9.51 -33.95 -48.56
C ASP A 166 -10.43 -33.36 -49.66
N ALA A 167 -10.82 -32.10 -49.45
CA ALA A 167 -10.91 -31.11 -50.53
C ALA A 167 -10.78 -29.69 -49.95
N ALA A 168 -9.65 -29.03 -50.17
CA ALA A 168 -9.51 -27.59 -50.00
C ALA A 168 -10.50 -26.86 -50.93
N PRO A 169 -11.21 -25.84 -50.44
CA PRO A 169 -11.01 -24.54 -51.06
C PRO A 169 -11.08 -23.35 -50.08
N ALA A 170 -10.37 -22.30 -50.48
CA ALA A 170 -10.64 -20.90 -50.18
C ALA A 170 -10.57 -20.46 -48.70
N VAL A 171 -9.38 -19.96 -48.37
CA VAL A 171 -9.10 -18.97 -47.33
C VAL A 171 -10.10 -17.80 -47.39
N PRO A 172 -10.84 -17.48 -46.31
CA PRO A 172 -11.25 -16.12 -46.02
C PRO A 172 -10.18 -15.51 -45.10
N THR A 173 -9.28 -14.77 -45.71
CA THR A 173 -8.49 -13.74 -45.05
C THR A 173 -9.46 -12.65 -44.61
N ASP A 174 -10.05 -12.79 -43.42
CA ASP A 174 -10.67 -11.67 -42.72
C ASP A 174 -9.59 -10.94 -41.93
N SER A 175 -8.79 -10.21 -42.69
CA SER A 175 -8.01 -9.07 -42.21
C SER A 175 -8.97 -7.91 -41.97
N ALA A 176 -9.81 -8.01 -40.92
CA ALA A 176 -10.56 -6.87 -40.43
C ALA A 176 -9.62 -6.01 -39.58
N ASP A 177 -9.02 -5.07 -40.28
CA ASP A 177 -8.34 -3.87 -39.81
C ASP A 177 -9.19 -3.16 -38.73
N ASP A 178 -8.91 -3.47 -37.47
CA ASP A 178 -9.59 -2.93 -36.29
C ASP A 178 -9.07 -1.52 -36.02
N ASN A 179 -9.45 -0.59 -36.90
CA ASN A 179 -9.03 0.80 -36.86
C ASN A 179 -9.67 1.49 -35.63
N PRO A 180 -8.88 2.05 -34.70
CA PRO A 180 -9.39 2.61 -33.45
C PRO A 180 -10.24 3.85 -33.73
N HIS A 181 -11.50 3.77 -33.31
CA HIS A 181 -12.50 4.82 -33.47
C HIS A 181 -11.95 6.21 -33.10
N VAL A 182 -12.06 7.12 -34.07
CA VAL A 182 -11.52 8.49 -34.03
C VAL A 182 -12.26 9.28 -32.95
N MET A 183 -11.54 9.61 -31.88
CA MET A 183 -11.99 10.62 -30.90
C MET A 183 -12.27 11.93 -31.64
N SER A 184 -13.32 12.67 -31.27
CA SER A 184 -13.43 14.07 -31.71
C SER A 184 -12.12 14.79 -31.33
N ALA A 185 -11.62 15.65 -32.22
CA ALA A 185 -10.40 16.41 -31.97
C ALA A 185 -10.46 17.16 -30.64
N GLU A 186 -11.64 17.66 -30.27
CA GLU A 186 -11.93 18.38 -29.03
C GLU A 186 -11.84 17.47 -27.80
N GLU A 187 -12.33 16.23 -27.91
CA GLU A 187 -12.30 15.25 -26.83
C GLU A 187 -10.89 14.69 -26.60
N LYS A 188 -10.12 14.50 -27.68
CA LYS A 188 -8.72 14.08 -27.61
C LYS A 188 -7.86 15.17 -26.98
N GLU A 189 -8.11 16.41 -27.34
CA GLU A 189 -7.46 17.56 -26.73
C GLU A 189 -7.82 17.68 -25.24
N GLN A 190 -9.08 17.42 -24.86
CA GLN A 190 -9.50 17.48 -23.46
C GLN A 190 -8.91 16.33 -22.61
N GLU A 191 -8.85 15.11 -23.15
CA GLU A 191 -8.19 13.97 -22.51
C GLU A 191 -6.69 14.22 -22.35
N GLU A 192 -6.00 14.71 -23.40
CA GLU A 192 -4.60 15.11 -23.34
C GLU A 192 -4.36 16.24 -22.33
N ARG A 193 -5.24 17.24 -22.28
CA ARG A 193 -5.19 18.33 -21.27
C ARG A 193 -5.34 17.81 -19.84
N ILE A 194 -6.25 16.87 -19.57
CA ILE A 194 -6.45 16.30 -18.23
C ILE A 194 -5.27 15.41 -17.83
N LEU A 195 -4.83 14.51 -18.72
CA LEU A 195 -3.68 13.63 -18.48
C LEU A 195 -2.38 14.43 -18.29
N ALA A 196 -2.19 15.53 -19.03
CA ALA A 196 -1.08 16.45 -18.82
C ALA A 196 -1.14 17.16 -17.45
N ARG A 197 -2.34 17.31 -16.89
CA ARG A 197 -2.58 17.98 -15.60
C ARG A 197 -2.38 17.06 -14.40
N ILE A 198 -2.47 15.74 -14.56
CA ILE A 198 -2.25 14.77 -13.46
C ILE A 198 -0.84 14.92 -12.85
N PRO A 199 0.26 14.96 -13.64
CA PRO A 199 1.60 15.22 -13.10
C PRO A 199 1.71 16.58 -12.41
N GLU A 200 1.00 17.60 -12.88
CA GLU A 200 0.99 18.94 -12.28
C GLU A 200 0.25 18.94 -10.94
N ILE A 201 -0.91 18.29 -10.88
CA ILE A 201 -1.68 18.08 -9.64
C ILE A 201 -0.83 17.28 -8.65
N TYR A 202 -0.20 16.20 -9.08
CA TYR A 202 0.70 15.40 -8.23
C TYR A 202 1.86 16.25 -7.71
N ARG A 203 2.55 17.01 -8.58
CA ARG A 203 3.63 17.92 -8.19
C ARG A 203 3.16 19.00 -7.22
N LYS A 204 1.99 19.60 -7.47
CA LYS A 204 1.39 20.62 -6.60
C LYS A 204 0.96 20.04 -5.26
N ASN A 205 0.41 18.82 -5.23
CA ASN A 205 0.03 18.16 -4.00
C ASN A 205 1.28 17.73 -3.22
N HIS A 206 2.28 17.16 -3.89
CA HIS A 206 3.59 16.85 -3.29
C HIS A 206 4.27 18.10 -2.74
N ALA A 207 4.27 19.21 -3.48
CA ALA A 207 4.78 20.50 -3.02
C ALA A 207 3.99 21.05 -1.83
N ARG A 208 2.66 20.87 -1.79
CA ARG A 208 1.81 21.21 -0.63
C ARG A 208 2.10 20.33 0.57
N THR A 209 2.29 19.03 0.38
CA THR A 209 2.66 18.09 1.44
C THR A 209 4.07 18.39 1.97
N GLN A 210 4.99 18.82 1.10
CA GLN A 210 6.31 19.32 1.51
C GLN A 210 6.21 20.65 2.25
N ALA A 211 5.37 21.60 1.80
CA ALA A 211 5.19 22.90 2.45
C ALA A 211 4.45 22.83 3.79
N ALA A 212 3.68 21.76 4.03
CA ALA A 212 3.02 21.48 5.30
C ALA A 212 3.90 20.68 6.27
N ARG A 213 5.16 20.37 5.91
CA ARG A 213 6.06 19.66 6.81
C ARG A 213 6.38 20.51 8.01
N THR A 214 6.23 19.91 9.18
CA THR A 214 6.70 20.53 10.42
C THR A 214 8.22 20.45 10.48
N ARG A 215 8.86 21.43 11.13
CA ARG A 215 10.31 21.40 11.42
C ARG A 215 10.73 20.10 12.13
N THR A 216 9.83 19.55 12.95
CA THR A 216 9.98 18.28 13.66
C THR A 216 10.07 17.09 12.70
N GLU A 217 9.25 17.06 11.64
CA GLU A 217 9.28 16.02 10.60
C GLU A 217 10.54 16.10 9.73
N GLU A 218 10.98 17.30 9.35
CA GLU A 218 12.22 17.49 8.58
C GLU A 218 13.42 16.96 9.35
N ARG A 219 13.57 17.35 10.62
CA ARG A 219 14.65 16.84 11.49
C ARG A 219 14.59 15.33 11.67
N ARG A 220 13.38 14.76 11.83
CA ARG A 220 13.22 13.30 11.92
C ARG A 220 13.71 12.61 10.65
N ASP A 221 13.39 13.17 9.49
CA ASP A 221 13.82 12.62 8.20
C ASP A 221 15.35 12.66 8.06
N ASP A 222 16.02 13.72 8.54
CA ASP A 222 17.48 13.80 8.57
C ASP A 222 18.09 12.67 9.42
N TYR A 223 17.53 12.42 10.62
CA TYR A 223 17.96 11.31 11.46
C TYR A 223 17.67 9.96 10.82
N PHE A 224 16.53 9.80 10.15
CA PHE A 224 16.23 8.59 9.39
C PHE A 224 17.26 8.34 8.29
N LEU A 225 17.62 9.37 7.52
CA LEU A 225 18.64 9.27 6.48
C LEU A 225 20.01 8.89 7.08
N SER A 226 20.39 9.51 8.20
CA SER A 226 21.62 9.20 8.90
C SER A 226 21.65 7.76 9.44
N CYS A 227 20.55 7.28 10.03
CA CYS A 227 20.41 5.89 10.46
C CYS A 227 20.47 4.92 9.26
N ARG A 228 19.87 5.28 8.12
CA ARG A 228 19.89 4.46 6.91
C ARG A 228 21.29 4.36 6.31
N GLU A 229 22.04 5.46 6.31
CA GLU A 229 23.44 5.49 5.89
C GLU A 229 24.31 4.62 6.80
N ALA A 230 24.21 4.82 8.12
CA ALA A 230 24.96 4.00 9.07
C ALA A 230 24.61 2.51 8.99
N ALA A 231 23.33 2.17 8.80
CA ALA A 231 22.90 0.78 8.60
C ALA A 231 23.54 0.14 7.36
N ARG A 232 23.71 0.91 6.27
CA ARG A 232 24.41 0.46 5.07
C ARG A 232 25.91 0.32 5.31
N SER A 233 26.55 1.32 5.93
CA SER A 233 27.99 1.32 6.20
C SER A 233 28.41 0.15 7.10
N CYS A 234 27.56 -0.23 8.06
CA CYS A 234 27.82 -1.35 8.96
C CYS A 234 27.30 -2.70 8.45
N ASN A 235 26.78 -2.77 7.21
CA ASN A 235 26.19 -3.98 6.61
C ASN A 235 25.19 -4.69 7.54
N LEU A 236 24.30 -3.91 8.20
CA LEU A 236 23.40 -4.48 9.19
C LEU A 236 22.49 -5.53 8.54
N PRO A 237 22.44 -6.77 9.08
CA PRO A 237 21.56 -7.80 8.56
C PRO A 237 20.11 -7.36 8.76
N GLY A 238 19.25 -7.81 7.84
CA GLY A 238 17.81 -7.65 8.00
C GLY A 238 17.34 -8.29 9.31
N GLY A 239 16.50 -7.60 10.09
CA GLY A 239 16.11 -8.13 11.39
C GLY A 239 15.23 -7.20 12.22
N VAL A 240 15.05 -7.57 13.49
CA VAL A 240 14.32 -6.73 14.46
C VAL A 240 15.12 -5.47 14.79
N TYR A 241 16.44 -5.60 14.94
CA TYR A 241 17.32 -4.47 15.23
C TYR A 241 17.29 -3.41 14.12
N LEU A 242 17.44 -3.81 12.86
CA LEU A 242 17.36 -2.90 11.72
C LEU A 242 16.02 -2.14 11.69
N LYS A 243 14.91 -2.80 12.04
CA LYS A 243 13.59 -2.14 12.12
C LYS A 243 13.53 -1.11 13.25
N MET A 244 14.18 -1.36 14.39
CA MET A 244 14.29 -0.39 15.48
C MET A 244 15.15 0.80 15.06
N MET A 245 16.28 0.54 14.41
CA MET A 245 17.21 1.57 13.94
C MET A 245 16.62 2.47 12.84
N LEU A 246 15.80 1.92 11.93
CA LEU A 246 15.24 2.68 10.80
C LEU A 246 13.82 3.19 11.02
N GLY A 247 13.15 2.83 12.11
CA GLY A 247 11.79 3.29 12.40
C GLY A 247 11.73 4.10 13.69
N PRO A 248 11.67 3.43 14.86
CA PRO A 248 11.60 4.07 16.17
C PRO A 248 12.79 4.99 16.54
N LEU A 249 14.03 4.63 16.21
CA LEU A 249 15.21 5.36 16.67
C LEU A 249 15.29 6.82 16.17
N PRO A 250 15.01 7.13 14.89
CA PRO A 250 14.94 8.51 14.41
C PRO A 250 14.04 9.44 15.25
N HIS A 251 12.91 8.92 15.76
CA HIS A 251 12.03 9.68 16.65
C HIS A 251 12.71 10.02 17.99
N VAL A 252 13.47 9.07 18.56
CA VAL A 252 14.22 9.31 19.81
C VAL A 252 15.35 10.32 19.59
N LEU A 253 16.09 10.19 18.48
CA LEU A 253 17.19 11.11 18.17
C LEU A 253 16.70 12.54 17.94
N MET A 254 15.60 12.69 17.20
CA MET A 254 14.95 13.99 17.03
C MET A 254 14.51 14.57 18.37
N THR A 255 13.90 13.75 19.25
CA THR A 255 13.52 14.17 20.60
C THR A 255 14.73 14.66 21.41
N LEU A 256 15.84 13.92 21.40
CA LEU A 256 17.06 14.32 22.12
C LEU A 256 17.62 15.65 21.61
N GLN A 257 17.54 15.91 20.31
CA GLN A 257 17.93 17.21 19.75
C GLN A 257 16.99 18.33 20.19
N ALA A 258 15.67 18.09 20.17
CA ALA A 258 14.70 19.05 20.67
C ALA A 258 14.91 19.35 22.16
N LEU A 259 15.17 18.33 22.97
CA LEU A 259 15.54 18.48 24.38
C LEU A 259 16.81 19.31 24.57
N TYR A 260 17.84 19.05 23.77
CA TYR A 260 19.07 19.84 23.81
C TYR A 260 18.78 21.33 23.55
N ASP A 261 18.08 21.63 22.45
CA ASP A 261 17.73 22.99 22.05
C ASP A 261 16.92 23.71 23.16
N LEU A 262 15.89 23.04 23.69
CA LEU A 262 15.03 23.57 24.77
C LEU A 262 15.80 23.80 26.07
N THR A 263 16.71 22.89 26.43
CA THR A 263 17.49 23.00 27.66
C THR A 263 18.53 24.12 27.57
N GLN A 264 19.11 24.35 26.39
CA GLN A 264 19.99 25.49 26.13
C GLN A 264 19.24 26.82 26.18
N GLU A 265 18.04 26.86 25.60
CA GLU A 265 17.17 28.04 25.67
C GLU A 265 16.80 28.37 27.11
N PHE A 266 16.37 27.37 27.87
CA PHE A 266 16.05 27.52 29.29
C PHE A 266 17.25 28.04 30.08
N LYS A 267 18.43 27.43 29.89
CA LYS A 267 19.68 27.88 30.50
C LYS A 267 19.97 29.36 30.23
N ARG A 268 19.78 29.82 28.99
CA ARG A 268 19.99 31.23 28.62
C ARG A 268 19.01 32.13 29.36
N LYS A 269 17.72 31.79 29.34
CA LYS A 269 16.67 32.54 30.05
C LYS A 269 16.91 32.61 31.55
N THR A 270 17.26 31.50 32.20
CA THR A 270 17.60 31.46 33.63
C THR A 270 18.74 32.41 33.95
N LYS A 271 19.81 32.40 33.15
CA LYS A 271 20.94 33.34 33.32
C LYS A 271 20.54 34.80 33.12
N ASP A 272 19.64 35.07 32.19
CA ASP A 272 19.15 36.43 31.96
C ASP A 272 18.26 36.91 33.11
N TRP A 273 17.42 36.04 33.68
CA TRP A 273 16.63 36.34 34.88
C TRP A 273 17.53 36.66 36.08
N MET A 274 18.61 35.89 36.29
CA MET A 274 19.57 36.11 37.38
C MET A 274 20.30 37.47 37.32
N LYS A 275 20.23 38.21 36.20
CA LYS A 275 20.82 39.56 36.09
C LYS A 275 19.91 40.65 36.65
N GLY A 276 18.64 40.36 36.90
CA GLY A 276 17.67 41.32 37.45
C GLY A 276 17.81 41.50 38.96
N GLU A 277 17.08 42.48 39.50
CA GLU A 277 16.88 42.61 40.95
C GLU A 277 15.96 41.48 41.43
N LEU A 278 16.52 40.55 42.21
CA LEU A 278 15.84 39.36 42.71
C LEU A 278 16.05 39.24 44.22
N SER A 279 15.09 38.62 44.91
CA SER A 279 15.31 38.23 46.31
C SER A 279 16.37 37.13 46.41
N HIS A 280 16.97 36.98 47.59
CA HIS A 280 17.95 35.91 47.83
C HIS A 280 17.35 34.51 47.57
N GLU A 281 16.09 34.29 47.99
CA GLU A 281 15.37 33.03 47.76
C GLU A 281 15.15 32.74 46.27
N GLN A 282 14.83 33.77 45.47
CA GLN A 282 14.66 33.62 44.03
C GLN A 282 15.99 33.29 43.34
N LEU A 283 17.09 33.89 43.80
CA LEU A 283 18.43 33.59 43.29
C LEU A 283 18.82 32.13 43.58
N ASP A 284 18.58 31.64 44.79
CA ASP A 284 18.88 30.25 45.17
C ASP A 284 18.06 29.25 44.34
N MET A 285 16.78 29.54 44.11
CA MET A 285 15.91 28.72 43.25
C MET A 285 16.43 28.70 41.81
N LEU A 286 16.81 29.84 41.23
CA LEU A 286 17.35 29.91 39.87
C LEU A 286 18.71 29.21 39.75
N ASP A 287 19.55 29.28 40.79
CA ASP A 287 20.82 28.56 40.82
C ASP A 287 20.61 27.04 40.85
N GLN A 288 19.65 26.56 41.64
CA GLN A 288 19.25 25.15 41.65
C GLN A 288 18.74 24.71 40.27
N GLN A 289 17.87 25.50 39.64
CA GLN A 289 17.38 25.23 38.29
C GLN A 289 18.51 25.22 37.25
N LEU A 290 19.48 26.13 37.37
CA LEU A 290 20.64 26.19 36.48
C LEU A 290 21.53 24.95 36.65
N THR A 291 21.72 24.49 37.89
CA THR A 291 22.45 23.26 38.21
C THR A 291 21.76 22.03 37.62
N GLN A 292 20.44 21.91 37.80
CA GLN A 292 19.64 20.84 37.19
C GLN A 292 19.73 20.89 35.66
N THR A 293 19.59 22.07 35.06
CA THR A 293 19.71 22.30 33.62
C THR A 293 21.07 21.86 33.07
N ASN A 294 22.16 22.20 33.76
CA ASN A 294 23.50 21.77 33.36
C ASN A 294 23.68 20.25 33.46
N SER A 295 23.09 19.62 34.48
CA SER A 295 23.06 18.15 34.61
C SER A 295 22.29 17.52 33.43
N ALA A 296 21.11 18.04 33.10
CA ALA A 296 20.30 17.59 31.97
C ALA A 296 21.07 17.71 30.64
N ILE A 297 21.76 18.83 30.37
CA ILE A 297 22.57 18.99 29.15
C ILE A 297 23.65 17.92 29.04
N LYS A 298 24.34 17.60 30.14
CA LYS A 298 25.37 16.53 30.17
C LYS A 298 24.75 15.18 29.83
N SER A 299 23.61 14.86 30.45
CA SER A 299 22.88 13.61 30.21
C SER A 299 22.39 13.51 28.75
N ILE A 300 21.79 14.57 28.21
CA ILE A 300 21.33 14.62 26.81
C ILE A 300 22.50 14.38 25.85
N THR A 301 23.62 15.07 26.08
CA THR A 301 24.82 14.94 25.23
C THR A 301 25.40 13.52 25.28
N ALA A 302 25.44 12.91 26.46
CA ALA A 302 25.86 11.52 26.62
C ALA A 302 24.92 10.55 25.89
N LEU A 303 23.61 10.74 26.02
CA LEU A 303 22.59 9.94 25.32
C LEU A 303 22.69 10.10 23.80
N GLN A 304 22.85 11.32 23.29
CA GLN A 304 23.06 11.58 21.85
C GLN A 304 24.31 10.87 21.32
N LYS A 305 25.40 10.87 22.08
CA LYS A 305 26.63 10.15 21.71
C LYS A 305 26.41 8.63 21.67
N ASN A 306 25.70 8.09 22.66
CA ASN A 306 25.50 6.65 22.79
C ASN A 306 24.42 6.09 21.85
N LEU A 307 23.38 6.87 21.54
CA LEU A 307 22.28 6.47 20.65
C LEU A 307 22.44 6.93 19.20
N GLY A 308 23.37 7.85 18.93
CA GLY A 308 23.56 8.44 17.61
C GLY A 308 23.80 7.38 16.54
N SER A 309 23.40 7.65 15.30
CA SER A 309 23.43 6.70 14.19
C SER A 309 24.80 6.03 13.96
N LYS A 310 25.90 6.70 14.31
CA LYS A 310 27.28 6.22 14.19
C LYS A 310 27.82 5.52 15.45
N SER A 311 26.98 5.31 16.46
CA SER A 311 27.37 4.67 17.71
C SER A 311 27.71 3.19 17.50
N PRO A 312 28.75 2.66 18.16
CA PRO A 312 29.15 1.26 18.03
C PRO A 312 28.08 0.26 18.51
N ILE A 313 27.08 0.71 19.29
CA ILE A 313 25.98 -0.16 19.70
C ILE A 313 25.16 -0.69 18.52
N HIS A 314 25.18 0.01 17.38
CA HIS A 314 24.45 -0.36 16.17
C HIS A 314 25.17 -1.41 15.34
N SER A 315 26.49 -1.28 15.17
CA SER A 315 27.31 -2.31 14.50
C SER A 315 27.27 -3.63 15.26
N GLU A 316 27.26 -3.56 16.60
CA GLU A 316 27.22 -4.74 17.46
C GLU A 316 25.79 -5.23 17.77
N GLN A 317 24.75 -4.54 17.28
CA GLN A 317 23.34 -4.87 17.49
C GLN A 317 22.96 -5.10 18.97
N ARG A 318 23.54 -4.30 19.88
CA ARG A 318 23.32 -4.44 21.33
C ARG A 318 21.94 -3.93 21.75
N ASP A 319 20.91 -4.77 21.58
CA ASP A 319 19.49 -4.47 21.88
C ASP A 319 19.28 -4.02 23.34
N SER A 320 19.93 -4.68 24.30
CA SER A 320 19.83 -4.34 25.72
C SER A 320 20.33 -2.93 26.02
N LEU A 321 21.45 -2.51 25.41
CA LEU A 321 21.99 -1.15 25.57
C LEU A 321 21.09 -0.12 24.90
N LEU A 322 20.57 -0.42 23.70
CA LEU A 322 19.63 0.46 23.01
C LEU A 322 18.40 0.73 23.90
N LYS A 323 17.79 -0.34 24.45
CA LYS A 323 16.66 -0.22 25.38
C LYS A 323 17.02 0.54 26.66
N LYS A 324 18.20 0.29 27.22
CA LYS A 324 18.70 1.00 28.39
C LYS A 324 18.77 2.51 28.15
N TYR A 325 19.44 2.96 27.10
CA TYR A 325 19.59 4.40 26.81
C TYR A 325 18.26 5.08 26.46
N VAL A 326 17.36 4.38 25.75
CA VAL A 326 16.01 4.91 25.50
C VAL A 326 15.18 4.98 26.80
N GLY A 327 15.40 4.03 27.72
CA GLY A 327 14.83 4.07 29.07
C GLY A 327 15.36 5.25 29.89
N GLU A 328 16.66 5.49 29.88
CA GLU A 328 17.29 6.67 30.53
C GLU A 328 16.75 7.98 29.97
N THR A 329 16.49 8.05 28.66
CA THR A 329 15.85 9.22 28.03
C THR A 329 14.45 9.46 28.61
N ARG A 330 13.68 8.41 28.90
CA ARG A 330 12.36 8.54 29.53
C ARG A 330 12.45 9.08 30.95
N VAL A 331 13.41 8.60 31.74
CA VAL A 331 13.64 9.07 33.11
C VAL A 331 14.03 10.55 33.08
N LEU A 332 14.94 10.93 32.18
CA LEU A 332 15.33 12.33 31.97
C LEU A 332 14.13 13.22 31.66
N ILE A 333 13.23 12.79 30.78
CA ILE A 333 12.01 13.55 30.42
C ILE A 333 11.05 13.68 31.61
N ALA A 334 10.92 12.64 32.43
CA ALA A 334 9.98 12.62 33.55
C ALA A 334 10.46 13.44 34.76
N GLU A 335 11.76 13.40 35.07
CA GLU A 335 12.30 13.89 36.35
C GLU A 335 13.47 14.86 36.20
N GLY A 336 14.18 14.82 35.08
CA GLY A 336 15.46 15.51 34.92
C GLY A 336 15.37 16.94 34.37
N LEU A 337 14.19 17.38 33.92
CA LEU A 337 14.02 18.67 33.25
C LEU A 337 13.28 19.67 34.15
N PRO A 338 13.70 20.94 34.19
CA PRO A 338 13.01 21.99 34.95
C PRO A 338 11.83 22.60 34.19
N PHE A 339 11.40 21.99 33.08
CA PHE A 339 10.31 22.47 32.23
C PHE A 339 9.54 21.31 31.58
N ALA A 340 8.30 21.58 31.18
CA ALA A 340 7.47 20.64 30.44
C ALA A 340 7.85 20.61 28.95
N LEU A 341 7.82 19.41 28.35
CA LEU A 341 8.04 19.26 26.92
C LEU A 341 6.82 19.72 26.11
N PRO A 342 7.04 20.31 24.92
CA PRO A 342 6.00 20.44 23.91
C PRO A 342 5.35 19.09 23.55
N GLU A 343 4.04 19.10 23.31
CA GLU A 343 3.25 17.88 23.08
C GLU A 343 3.67 17.12 21.80
N ASP A 344 4.09 17.83 20.76
CA ASP A 344 4.60 17.23 19.52
C ASP A 344 5.90 16.46 19.76
N VAL A 345 6.82 17.03 20.54
CA VAL A 345 8.08 16.37 20.94
C VAL A 345 7.79 15.16 21.83
N HIS A 346 6.86 15.30 22.77
CA HIS A 346 6.46 14.20 23.65
C HIS A 346 5.81 13.05 22.87
N ARG A 347 4.99 13.35 21.87
CA ARG A 347 4.38 12.35 20.97
C ARG A 347 5.44 11.58 20.19
N GLU A 348 6.40 12.27 19.61
CA GLU A 348 7.51 11.67 18.86
C GLU A 348 8.35 10.75 19.76
N PHE A 349 8.70 11.19 20.96
CA PHE A 349 9.39 10.34 21.93
C PHE A 349 8.61 9.05 22.23
N ASN A 350 7.29 9.16 22.43
CA ASN A 350 6.44 8.01 22.74
C ASN A 350 6.39 6.99 21.60
N ILE A 351 6.48 7.41 20.35
CA ILE A 351 6.59 6.49 19.19
C ILE A 351 7.90 5.70 19.29
N GLY A 352 9.01 6.41 19.51
CA GLY A 352 10.33 5.80 19.66
C GLY A 352 10.43 4.83 20.86
N TRP A 353 10.00 5.29 22.04
CA TRP A 353 10.03 4.50 23.27
C TRP A 353 9.18 3.23 23.18
N LYS A 354 7.94 3.33 22.66
CA LYS A 354 7.08 2.15 22.46
C LYS A 354 7.68 1.18 21.44
N GLY A 355 8.34 1.69 20.41
CA GLY A 355 8.93 0.87 19.35
C GLY A 355 10.20 0.11 19.77
N ILE A 356 10.93 0.61 20.78
CA ILE A 356 12.21 0.04 21.24
C ILE A 356 12.05 -0.72 22.56
N VAL A 357 11.42 -0.08 23.56
CA VAL A 357 11.42 -0.58 24.95
C VAL A 357 10.24 -1.49 25.23
N LYS A 358 9.05 -1.18 24.70
CA LYS A 358 7.85 -1.97 25.00
C LYS A 358 7.96 -3.33 24.26
N PRO A 359 7.96 -4.46 24.98
CA PRO A 359 7.96 -5.76 24.33
C PRO A 359 6.72 -5.88 23.44
N LYS A 360 6.89 -6.38 22.21
CA LYS A 360 5.75 -6.77 21.39
C LYS A 360 4.99 -7.84 22.14
N ALA A 361 3.77 -7.53 22.56
CA ALA A 361 2.89 -8.52 23.13
C ALA A 361 2.85 -9.73 22.19
N PRO A 362 2.93 -10.97 22.72
CA PRO A 362 2.75 -12.15 21.89
C PRO A 362 1.42 -11.96 21.17
N LYS A 363 1.44 -12.08 19.83
CA LYS A 363 0.20 -12.13 19.07
C LYS A 363 -0.57 -13.31 19.65
N LYS A 364 -1.68 -13.03 20.33
CA LYS A 364 -2.63 -14.10 20.68
C LYS A 364 -2.85 -14.88 19.38
N PRO A 365 -2.70 -16.22 19.37
CA PRO A 365 -3.12 -16.98 18.21
C PRO A 365 -4.55 -16.53 17.92
N ALA A 366 -4.83 -16.21 16.65
CA ALA A 366 -6.19 -15.90 16.23
C ALA A 366 -7.06 -16.98 16.84
N LYS A 367 -8.03 -16.58 17.68
CA LYS A 367 -9.07 -17.48 18.17
C LYS A 367 -9.57 -18.16 16.90
N SER A 368 -9.26 -19.45 16.74
CA SER A 368 -9.96 -20.25 15.76
C SER A 368 -11.42 -20.16 16.21
N GLU A 369 -12.22 -19.37 15.52
CA GLU A 369 -13.65 -19.59 15.54
C GLU A 369 -13.81 -21.08 15.23
N GLU A 370 -14.34 -21.82 16.20
CA GLU A 370 -14.75 -23.19 15.98
C GLU A 370 -15.58 -23.17 14.71
N ARG A 371 -15.14 -23.93 13.70
CA ARG A 371 -15.93 -24.13 12.49
C ARG A 371 -17.33 -24.52 12.97
N PRO A 372 -18.40 -23.89 12.47
CA PRO A 372 -19.74 -24.33 12.76
C PRO A 372 -19.81 -25.83 12.47
N THR A 373 -20.07 -26.62 13.49
CA THR A 373 -20.34 -28.05 13.33
C THR A 373 -21.55 -28.15 12.41
N LEU A 374 -21.36 -28.81 11.26
CA LEU A 374 -22.42 -29.13 10.33
C LEU A 374 -23.50 -29.88 11.13
N ASN A 375 -24.68 -29.28 11.25
CA ASN A 375 -25.81 -29.91 11.92
C ASN A 375 -26.26 -31.07 11.03
N THR A 376 -25.92 -32.31 11.42
CA THR A 376 -26.34 -33.53 10.71
C THR A 376 -27.65 -34.10 11.27
N SER A 377 -28.39 -33.31 12.06
CA SER A 377 -29.63 -33.75 12.72
C SER A 377 -30.81 -34.00 11.78
N ASP A 378 -30.68 -33.68 10.49
CA ASP A 378 -31.79 -33.70 9.54
C ASP A 378 -31.71 -34.86 8.53
N LEU A 379 -30.84 -35.86 8.75
CA LEU A 379 -30.63 -36.97 7.80
C LEU A 379 -31.12 -38.35 8.26
N ASP A 380 -31.71 -38.48 9.45
CA ASP A 380 -32.14 -39.77 10.00
C ASP A 380 -33.69 -39.89 10.15
N GLU A 381 -34.46 -39.28 9.26
CA GLU A 381 -35.91 -39.57 9.13
C GLU A 381 -36.29 -39.75 7.66
N LEU A 382 -35.91 -40.90 7.10
CA LEU A 382 -36.65 -41.55 6.01
C LEU A 382 -36.88 -42.99 6.43
N ASP A 383 -37.89 -43.17 7.27
CA ASP A 383 -38.50 -44.48 7.50
C ASP A 383 -39.04 -45.02 6.18
N PHE A 384 -38.63 -46.25 5.88
CA PHE A 384 -39.24 -47.09 4.86
C PHE A 384 -40.56 -47.64 5.40
N GLU A 385 -41.67 -47.33 4.72
CA GLU A 385 -42.85 -48.21 4.64
C GLU A 385 -42.91 -48.87 3.26
#